data_AF-A0A6A0H6N0-F1
#
_entry.id   AF-A0A6A0H6N0-F1
#
_cell.length_a   1.000
_cell.length_b   1.000
_cell.length_c   1.000
_cell.angle_alpha   90.00
_cell.angle_beta   90.00
_cell.angle_gamma   90.00
#
_symmetry.space_group_name_H-M   'P 1'
#
loop_
_entity.id
_entity.type
_entity.pdbx_description
1 polymer ?
#
loop_
_entity_poly.entity_id
_entity_poly.type
_entity_poly.pdbx_seq_one_letter_code
_entity_poly.pdbx_strand_id
1 'polypeptide(L)'
;MSGKRPLEDGRGGSPPPKKVQFEPVQLGPISTLEEMDVKTLKFQNHKLYQRLDHRKKIEDELRGRIEQLEKRQTQSDDVLTVINRYWNQFNEDIRLMLLRFDAETSDEAENRNESEATTSFLTMLSTWDRDELDEKLANRVQVSRRAVAKIVQAFDRLHQRNEKITRALKGEGISSGGLDSSTEDVSMGPIPSLDEGVKALNVELQTQNKKISAQNLDLHKKHHVMSLKVSKAIYT
;
A
#
# COMPACT_ATOMS: atom_id res chain seq x y z
N MET A 1 37.97 17.99 32.50
CA MET A 1 37.14 17.32 31.48
C MET A 1 36.20 16.38 32.23
N SER A 2 35.04 16.83 32.71
CA SER A 2 33.79 17.05 31.95
C SER A 2 33.30 15.78 31.27
N GLY A 3 32.21 15.22 31.80
CA GLY A 3 31.51 14.07 31.24
C GLY A 3 30.25 13.69 32.04
N LYS A 4 29.41 14.68 32.38
CA LYS A 4 28.02 14.45 32.81
C LYS A 4 27.23 13.83 31.65
N ARG A 5 26.46 12.77 31.92
CA ARG A 5 25.24 12.44 31.15
C ARG A 5 24.01 12.73 32.02
N PRO A 6 22.88 13.13 31.41
CA PRO A 6 21.82 13.86 32.09
C PRO A 6 20.79 12.93 32.74
N LEU A 7 20.30 13.33 33.92
CA LEU A 7 18.97 12.94 34.38
C LEU A 7 17.95 13.53 33.39
N GLU A 8 17.12 12.69 32.79
CA GLU A 8 15.78 13.10 32.39
C GLU A 8 14.77 12.57 33.39
N ASP A 9 14.08 13.52 34.01
CA ASP A 9 12.85 13.35 34.78
C ASP A 9 11.72 12.86 33.88
N GLY A 10 11.01 11.81 34.32
CA GLY A 10 9.95 11.20 33.51
C GLY A 10 8.95 10.38 34.32
N ARG A 11 8.38 10.98 35.37
CA ARG A 11 7.08 10.64 36.00
C ARG A 11 6.77 9.16 36.22
N GLY A 12 7.05 8.71 37.44
CA GLY A 12 6.47 7.47 37.98
C GLY A 12 6.55 7.42 39.50
N GLY A 13 6.39 8.57 40.18
CA GLY A 13 6.33 8.63 41.64
C GLY A 13 5.06 7.94 42.13
N SER A 14 5.13 6.63 42.40
CA SER A 14 4.13 5.98 43.22
C SER A 14 4.12 6.68 44.59
N PRO A 15 2.96 7.07 45.13
CA PRO A 15 2.92 7.66 46.46
C PRO A 15 3.46 6.63 47.45
N PRO A 16 4.21 7.05 48.48
CA PRO A 16 4.60 6.13 49.55
C PRO A 16 3.35 5.45 50.10
N PRO A 17 3.38 4.13 50.40
CA PRO A 17 2.21 3.43 50.89
C PRO A 17 1.72 4.14 52.14
N LYS A 18 0.52 4.73 52.05
CA LYS A 18 -0.11 5.42 53.17
C LYS A 18 -0.19 4.42 54.32
N LYS A 19 0.59 4.64 55.37
CA LYS A 19 0.52 3.82 56.59
C LYS A 19 -0.92 3.91 57.09
N VAL A 20 -1.62 2.78 57.06
CA VAL A 20 -3.02 2.69 57.48
C VAL A 20 -3.09 3.05 58.96
N GLN A 21 -3.64 4.22 59.24
CA GLN A 21 -3.79 4.73 60.60
C GLN A 21 -5.13 4.24 61.12
N PHE A 22 -5.10 3.22 61.96
CA PHE A 22 -6.30 2.66 62.58
C PHE A 22 -6.65 3.47 63.84
N GLU A 23 -7.95 3.73 64.02
CA GLU A 23 -8.46 4.44 65.20
C GLU A 23 -8.20 3.62 66.48
N PRO A 24 -7.75 4.24 67.60
CA PRO A 24 -7.53 3.54 68.85
C PRO A 24 -8.86 3.05 69.45
N VAL A 25 -8.97 1.75 69.74
CA VAL A 25 -10.13 1.18 70.44
C VAL A 25 -9.87 1.21 71.94
N GLN A 26 -10.73 1.86 72.72
CA GLN A 26 -10.66 1.88 74.19
C GLN A 26 -11.25 0.60 74.79
N LEU A 27 -10.42 -0.12 75.55
CA LEU A 27 -10.86 -1.24 76.38
C LEU A 27 -11.37 -0.65 77.70
N GLY A 28 -12.68 -0.74 77.97
CA GLY A 28 -13.28 -0.33 79.25
C GLY A 28 -12.76 -1.14 80.44
N PRO A 29 -13.17 -0.80 81.69
CA PRO A 29 -12.60 -1.35 82.93
C PRO A 29 -12.62 -2.89 82.96
N ILE A 30 -11.55 -3.51 83.46
CA ILE A 30 -11.33 -4.95 83.50
C ILE A 30 -11.41 -5.40 84.95
N SER A 31 -12.28 -6.37 85.26
CA SER A 31 -12.50 -6.88 86.61
C SER A 31 -11.93 -8.28 86.84
N THR A 32 -11.69 -9.06 85.77
CA THR A 32 -11.08 -10.40 85.87
C THR A 32 -10.10 -10.69 84.72
N LEU A 33 -9.21 -11.66 84.92
CA LEU A 33 -8.28 -12.15 83.89
C LEU A 33 -9.02 -12.68 82.66
N GLU A 34 -10.11 -13.42 82.87
CA GLU A 34 -10.96 -13.95 81.80
C GLU A 34 -11.64 -12.83 81.00
N GLU A 35 -12.10 -11.75 81.67
CA GLU A 35 -12.64 -10.57 80.99
C GLU A 35 -11.58 -9.85 80.14
N MET A 36 -10.34 -9.77 80.65
CA MET A 36 -9.21 -9.22 79.89
C MET A 36 -8.92 -10.01 78.63
N ASP A 37 -8.89 -11.35 78.73
CA ASP A 37 -8.60 -12.24 77.60
C ASP A 37 -9.69 -12.14 76.53
N VAL A 38 -10.96 -12.17 76.93
CA VAL A 38 -12.11 -11.99 76.02
C VAL A 38 -12.03 -10.64 75.32
N LYS A 39 -11.74 -9.56 76.04
CA LYS A 39 -11.61 -8.22 75.43
C LYS A 39 -10.40 -8.11 74.50
N THR A 40 -9.29 -8.75 74.83
CA THR A 40 -8.08 -8.82 73.99
C THR A 40 -8.37 -9.55 72.68
N LEU A 41 -9.03 -10.71 72.75
CA LEU A 41 -9.45 -11.47 71.56
C LEU A 41 -10.40 -10.65 70.69
N LYS A 42 -11.39 -9.97 71.26
CA LYS A 42 -12.31 -9.08 70.51
C LYS A 42 -11.55 -7.96 69.79
N PHE A 43 -10.59 -7.32 70.46
CA PHE A 43 -9.77 -6.26 69.87
C PHE A 43 -8.90 -6.80 68.71
N GLN A 44 -8.24 -7.93 68.90
CA GLN A 44 -7.45 -8.58 67.86
C GLN A 44 -8.31 -8.96 66.66
N ASN A 45 -9.50 -9.53 66.90
CA ASN A 45 -10.45 -9.90 65.85
C ASN A 45 -10.93 -8.68 65.07
N HIS A 46 -11.23 -7.57 65.76
CA HIS A 46 -11.59 -6.30 65.13
C HIS A 46 -10.45 -5.75 64.22
N LYS A 47 -9.20 -5.79 64.68
CA LYS A 47 -8.05 -5.39 63.86
C LYS A 47 -7.80 -6.32 62.66
N LEU A 48 -8.07 -7.62 62.81
CA LEU A 48 -8.00 -8.58 61.70
C LEU A 48 -9.09 -8.27 60.67
N TYR A 49 -10.31 -7.98 61.12
CA TYR A 49 -11.42 -7.59 60.25
C TYR A 49 -11.09 -6.32 59.45
N GLN A 50 -10.57 -5.27 60.10
CA GLN A 50 -10.15 -4.04 59.41
C GLN A 50 -9.06 -4.31 58.34
N ARG A 51 -8.07 -5.16 58.66
CA ARG A 51 -7.03 -5.55 57.67
C ARG A 51 -7.60 -6.38 56.53
N LEU A 52 -8.57 -7.25 56.80
CA LEU A 52 -9.24 -8.05 55.79
C LEU A 52 -10.08 -7.17 54.87
N ASP A 53 -10.87 -6.26 55.42
CA ASP A 53 -11.70 -5.31 54.67
C ASP A 53 -10.85 -4.41 53.76
N HIS A 54 -9.73 -3.90 54.27
CA HIS A 54 -8.80 -3.12 53.45
C HIS A 54 -8.18 -3.94 52.32
N ARG A 55 -7.77 -5.20 52.60
CA ARG A 55 -7.26 -6.10 51.55
C ARG A 55 -8.31 -6.41 50.50
N LYS A 56 -9.58 -6.62 50.88
CA LYS A 56 -10.69 -6.82 49.95
C LYS A 56 -10.89 -5.61 49.04
N LYS A 57 -10.87 -4.39 49.58
CA LYS A 57 -10.97 -3.17 48.77
C LYS A 57 -9.86 -3.07 47.72
N ILE A 58 -8.62 -3.37 48.12
CA ILE A 58 -7.48 -3.39 47.17
C ILE A 58 -7.66 -4.50 46.13
N GLU A 59 -8.12 -5.69 46.54
CA GLU A 59 -8.39 -6.79 45.63
C GLU A 59 -9.47 -6.41 44.60
N ASP A 60 -10.56 -5.78 45.03
CA ASP A 60 -11.64 -5.31 44.16
C ASP A 60 -11.14 -4.23 43.19
N GLU A 61 -10.31 -3.30 43.65
CA GLU A 61 -9.67 -2.28 42.80
C GLU A 61 -8.75 -2.93 41.73
N LEU A 62 -7.94 -3.92 42.12
CA LEU A 62 -7.06 -4.64 41.21
C LEU A 62 -7.86 -5.49 40.20
N ARG A 63 -8.94 -6.16 40.65
CA ARG A 63 -9.85 -6.92 39.78
C ARG A 63 -10.50 -6.02 38.73
N GLY A 64 -11.01 -4.85 39.15
CA GLY A 64 -11.55 -3.85 38.22
C GLY A 64 -10.49 -3.31 37.26
N ARG A 65 -9.23 -3.17 37.71
CA ARG A 65 -8.14 -2.76 36.83
C ARG A 65 -7.79 -3.83 35.79
N ILE A 66 -7.79 -5.11 36.16
CA ILE A 66 -7.57 -6.22 35.22
C ILE A 66 -8.66 -6.22 34.14
N GLU A 67 -9.93 -6.16 34.54
CA GLU A 67 -11.06 -6.14 33.59
C GLU A 67 -10.97 -4.97 32.59
N GLN A 68 -10.58 -3.77 33.08
CA GLN A 68 -10.35 -2.61 32.20
C GLN A 68 -9.20 -2.82 31.20
N LEU A 69 -8.13 -3.51 31.62
CA LEU A 69 -6.99 -3.80 30.75
C LEU A 69 -7.35 -4.87 29.72
N GLU A 70 -8.05 -5.93 30.12
CA GLU A 70 -8.55 -6.98 29.23
C GLU A 70 -9.48 -6.41 28.16
N LYS A 71 -10.45 -5.56 28.55
CA LYS A 71 -11.35 -4.90 27.58
C LYS A 71 -10.59 -4.04 26.57
N ARG A 72 -9.54 -3.33 27.00
CA ARG A 72 -8.69 -2.52 26.12
C ARG A 72 -7.84 -3.39 25.19
N GLN A 73 -7.39 -4.55 25.68
CA GLN A 73 -6.66 -5.51 24.87
C GLN A 73 -7.54 -6.05 23.75
N THR A 74 -8.75 -6.51 24.05
CA THR A 74 -9.71 -6.96 23.02
C THR A 74 -10.00 -5.88 21.99
N GLN A 75 -10.19 -4.62 22.43
CA GLN A 75 -10.38 -3.51 21.51
C GLN A 75 -9.16 -3.26 20.61
N SER A 76 -7.94 -3.42 21.14
CA SER A 76 -6.71 -3.33 20.35
C SER A 76 -6.62 -4.44 19.30
N ASP A 77 -7.04 -5.66 19.65
CA ASP A 77 -7.07 -6.82 18.74
C ASP A 77 -8.05 -6.60 17.59
N ASP A 78 -9.22 -6.00 17.86
CA ASP A 78 -10.19 -5.62 16.83
C ASP A 78 -9.59 -4.61 15.83
N VAL A 79 -8.92 -3.57 16.35
CA VAL A 79 -8.25 -2.56 15.52
C VAL A 79 -7.16 -3.18 14.65
N LEU A 80 -6.37 -4.09 15.23
CA LEU A 80 -5.29 -4.76 14.52
C LEU A 80 -5.83 -5.65 13.39
N THR A 81 -6.96 -6.32 13.61
CA THR A 81 -7.67 -7.09 12.56
C THR A 81 -8.08 -6.19 11.39
N VAL A 82 -8.60 -4.99 11.68
CA VAL A 82 -8.97 -4.01 10.65
C VAL A 82 -7.74 -3.55 9.86
N ILE A 83 -6.64 -3.20 10.53
CA ILE A 83 -5.38 -2.80 9.89
C ILE A 83 -4.87 -3.93 8.98
N ASN A 84 -4.87 -5.17 9.46
CA ASN A 84 -4.42 -6.31 8.68
C ASN A 84 -5.22 -6.51 7.39
N ARG A 85 -6.55 -6.34 7.46
CA ARG A 85 -7.41 -6.45 6.28
C ARG A 85 -7.07 -5.40 5.23
N TYR A 86 -6.96 -4.14 5.63
CA TYR A 86 -6.61 -3.05 4.70
C TYR A 86 -5.20 -3.20 4.14
N TRP A 87 -4.25 -3.69 4.95
CA TRP A 87 -2.90 -3.96 4.48
C TRP A 87 -2.88 -5.05 3.40
N ASN A 88 -3.63 -6.13 3.61
CA ASN A 88 -3.76 -7.20 2.62
C ASN A 88 -4.43 -6.70 1.32
N GLN A 89 -5.46 -5.86 1.44
CA GLN A 89 -6.08 -5.24 0.28
C GLN A 89 -5.09 -4.36 -0.48
N PHE A 90 -4.34 -3.51 0.21
CA PHE A 90 -3.31 -2.67 -0.39
C PHE A 90 -2.23 -3.48 -1.13
N ASN A 91 -1.78 -4.58 -0.51
CA ASN A 91 -0.82 -5.48 -1.16
C ASN A 91 -1.38 -6.10 -2.43
N GLU A 92 -2.65 -6.54 -2.43
CA GLU A 92 -3.29 -7.08 -3.63
C GLU A 92 -3.49 -6.01 -4.71
N ASP A 93 -3.84 -4.78 -4.35
CA ASP A 93 -3.96 -3.66 -5.29
C ASP A 93 -2.62 -3.35 -5.99
N ILE A 94 -1.52 -3.34 -5.23
CA ILE A 94 -0.16 -3.21 -5.78
C ILE A 94 0.15 -4.36 -6.73
N ARG A 95 -0.16 -5.59 -6.33
CA ARG A 95 0.09 -6.78 -7.15
C ARG A 95 -0.68 -6.74 -8.46
N LEU A 96 -1.96 -6.35 -8.42
CA LEU A 96 -2.80 -6.15 -9.61
C LEU A 96 -2.27 -5.04 -10.51
N MET A 97 -1.75 -3.96 -9.93
CA MET A 97 -1.12 -2.87 -10.69
C MET A 97 0.13 -3.39 -11.42
N LEU A 98 1.01 -4.11 -10.73
CA LEU A 98 2.19 -4.74 -11.32
C LEU A 98 1.80 -5.71 -12.43
N LEU A 99 0.81 -6.59 -12.21
CA LEU A 99 0.34 -7.53 -13.23
C LEU A 99 -0.15 -6.83 -14.51
N ARG A 100 -0.80 -5.68 -14.38
CA ARG A 100 -1.31 -4.91 -15.53
C ARG A 100 -0.20 -4.18 -16.30
N PHE A 101 0.81 -3.67 -15.60
CA PHE A 101 1.83 -2.80 -16.20
C PHE A 101 3.18 -3.50 -16.47
N ASP A 102 3.44 -4.67 -15.87
CA ASP A 102 4.72 -5.40 -15.93
C ASP A 102 4.56 -6.84 -16.48
N ALA A 103 3.53 -7.08 -17.31
CA ALA A 103 3.19 -8.39 -17.88
C ALA A 103 4.30 -9.05 -18.75
N GLU A 104 5.39 -8.32 -19.05
CA GLU A 104 6.50 -8.81 -19.87
C GLU A 104 7.70 -9.34 -19.04
N THR A 105 7.79 -9.09 -17.73
CA THR A 105 8.99 -9.46 -16.92
C THR A 105 8.75 -9.99 -15.49
N SER A 106 7.52 -10.22 -15.06
CA SER A 106 7.23 -10.69 -13.69
C SER A 106 7.63 -12.16 -13.47
N ASP A 107 8.60 -12.40 -12.58
CA ASP A 107 8.94 -13.76 -12.10
C ASP A 107 7.79 -14.33 -11.25
N GLU A 108 7.06 -15.30 -11.81
CA GLU A 108 5.91 -15.98 -11.18
C GLU A 108 6.21 -16.61 -9.80
N ALA A 109 7.49 -16.85 -9.50
CA ALA A 109 7.95 -17.42 -8.22
C ALA A 109 7.94 -16.40 -7.06
N GLU A 110 8.21 -15.11 -7.31
CA GLU A 110 8.16 -14.08 -6.26
C GLU A 110 6.71 -13.78 -5.83
N ASN A 111 5.77 -13.78 -6.79
CA ASN A 111 4.36 -13.46 -6.54
C ASN A 111 3.68 -14.48 -5.60
N ARG A 112 4.09 -15.75 -5.64
CA ARG A 112 3.54 -16.81 -4.76
C ARG A 112 4.05 -16.69 -3.33
N ASN A 113 5.32 -16.34 -3.15
CA ASN A 113 5.96 -16.27 -1.84
C ASN A 113 5.43 -15.08 -1.01
N GLU A 114 5.05 -13.97 -1.66
CA GLU A 114 4.48 -12.79 -1.01
C GLU A 114 3.03 -13.00 -0.54
N SER A 115 2.26 -13.81 -1.27
CA SER A 115 0.87 -14.13 -0.94
C SER A 115 0.75 -15.06 0.27
N GLU A 116 1.66 -16.02 0.42
CA GLU A 116 1.64 -16.99 1.53
C GLU A 116 2.02 -16.32 2.87
N ALA A 117 2.99 -15.40 2.83
CA ALA A 117 3.46 -14.66 4.00
C ALA A 117 2.39 -13.75 4.64
N THR A 118 1.43 -13.25 3.86
CA THR A 118 0.43 -12.26 4.32
C THR A 118 -0.85 -12.89 4.87
N THR A 119 -1.25 -14.07 4.39
CA THR A 119 -2.38 -14.83 4.95
C THR A 119 -2.03 -15.51 6.27
N SER A 120 -0.76 -15.86 6.49
CA SER A 120 -0.29 -16.50 7.73
C SER A 120 -0.15 -15.54 8.93
N PHE A 121 -0.20 -14.22 8.69
CA PHE A 121 0.19 -13.21 9.69
C PHE A 121 -0.78 -13.14 10.89
N LEU A 122 -2.09 -13.13 10.67
CA LEU A 122 -3.06 -13.02 11.78
C LEU A 122 -3.04 -14.23 12.72
N THR A 123 -2.87 -15.42 12.16
CA THR A 123 -2.89 -16.69 12.91
C THR A 123 -1.71 -16.81 13.87
N MET A 124 -0.60 -16.13 13.58
CA MET A 124 0.63 -16.20 14.39
C MET A 124 0.76 -15.04 15.39
N LEU A 125 -0.10 -14.01 15.32
CA LEU A 125 -0.02 -12.86 16.23
C LEU A 125 -0.19 -13.21 17.70
N SER A 126 -0.99 -14.24 18.02
CA SER A 126 -1.16 -14.69 19.40
C SER A 126 0.06 -15.48 19.93
N THR A 127 1.02 -15.78 19.06
CA THR A 127 2.20 -16.60 19.39
C THR A 127 3.50 -15.80 19.48
N TRP A 128 3.51 -14.53 19.04
CA TRP A 128 4.71 -13.69 19.02
C TRP A 128 4.80 -12.79 20.25
N ASP A 129 6.02 -12.63 20.76
CA ASP A 129 6.30 -11.60 21.76
C ASP A 129 6.48 -10.21 21.13
N ARG A 130 6.71 -9.19 21.96
CA ARG A 130 6.76 -7.79 21.50
C ARG A 130 7.89 -7.53 20.49
N ASP A 131 9.05 -8.13 20.72
CA ASP A 131 10.25 -7.88 19.90
C ASP A 131 10.15 -8.66 18.58
N GLU A 132 9.62 -9.88 18.61
CA GLU A 132 9.30 -10.66 17.41
C GLU A 132 8.21 -9.97 16.56
N LEU A 133 7.18 -9.39 17.19
CA LEU A 133 6.10 -8.68 16.48
C LEU A 133 6.63 -7.50 15.66
N ASP A 134 7.51 -6.68 16.24
CA ASP A 134 8.10 -5.52 15.58
C ASP A 134 8.93 -5.94 14.35
N GLU A 135 9.72 -7.02 14.46
CA GLU A 135 10.48 -7.57 13.35
C GLU A 135 9.56 -8.09 12.23
N LYS A 136 8.50 -8.83 12.57
CA LYS A 136 7.55 -9.37 11.59
C LYS A 136 6.75 -8.27 10.88
N LEU A 137 6.34 -7.22 11.61
CA LEU A 137 5.71 -6.04 11.02
C LEU A 137 6.67 -5.33 10.06
N ALA A 138 7.93 -5.12 10.46
CA ALA A 138 8.94 -4.51 9.61
C ALA A 138 9.17 -5.30 8.31
N ASN A 139 9.28 -6.62 8.41
CA ASN A 139 9.40 -7.51 7.25
C ASN A 139 8.19 -7.37 6.30
N ARG A 140 6.97 -7.33 6.83
CA ARG A 140 5.76 -7.15 6.02
C ARG A 140 5.72 -5.79 5.32
N VAL A 141 6.14 -4.72 6.00
CA VAL A 141 6.29 -3.38 5.41
C VAL A 141 7.33 -3.39 4.29
N GLN A 142 8.43 -4.11 4.48
CA GLN A 142 9.49 -4.20 3.48
C GLN A 142 9.04 -4.86 2.18
N VAL A 143 8.16 -5.89 2.26
CA VAL A 143 7.55 -6.52 1.07
C VAL A 143 6.76 -5.48 0.27
N SER A 144 5.83 -4.78 0.92
CA SER A 144 5.04 -3.73 0.25
C SER A 144 5.93 -2.63 -0.32
N ARG A 145 6.98 -2.22 0.39
CA ARG A 145 7.96 -1.23 -0.08
C ARG A 145 8.70 -1.70 -1.34
N ARG A 146 9.10 -2.97 -1.41
CA ARG A 146 9.74 -3.56 -2.59
C ARG A 146 8.76 -3.58 -3.78
N ALA A 147 7.51 -3.96 -3.54
CA ALA A 147 6.49 -3.99 -4.57
C ALA A 147 6.19 -2.59 -5.13
N VAL A 148 6.14 -1.55 -4.28
CA VAL A 148 6.04 -0.14 -4.72
C VAL A 148 7.24 0.27 -5.57
N ALA A 149 8.47 -0.12 -5.18
CA ALA A 149 9.66 0.18 -5.99
C ALA A 149 9.58 -0.45 -7.38
N LYS A 150 9.03 -1.67 -7.50
CA LYS A 150 8.76 -2.31 -8.80
C LYS A 150 7.73 -1.52 -9.62
N ILE A 151 6.67 -0.99 -9.00
CA ILE A 151 5.68 -0.15 -9.71
C ILE A 151 6.35 1.08 -10.31
N VAL A 152 7.22 1.74 -9.55
CA VAL A 152 7.96 2.91 -10.04
C VAL A 152 8.82 2.54 -11.25
N GLN A 153 9.52 1.42 -11.20
CA GLN A 153 10.31 0.93 -12.35
C GLN A 153 9.44 0.61 -13.57
N ALA A 154 8.28 -0.02 -13.36
CA ALA A 154 7.33 -0.30 -14.45
C ALA A 154 6.81 1.01 -15.07
N PHE A 155 6.52 2.02 -14.23
CA PHE A 155 6.10 3.34 -14.69
C PHE A 155 7.19 4.03 -15.53
N ASP A 156 8.44 4.04 -15.07
CA ASP A 156 9.56 4.64 -15.81
C ASP A 156 9.75 3.97 -17.18
N ARG A 157 9.65 2.64 -17.26
CA ARG A 157 9.74 1.88 -18.52
C ARG A 157 8.59 2.23 -19.47
N LEU A 158 7.37 2.28 -18.94
CA LEU A 158 6.18 2.65 -19.72
C LEU A 158 6.29 4.08 -20.24
N HIS A 159 6.80 5.00 -19.40
CA HIS A 159 7.07 6.37 -19.78
C HIS A 159 8.10 6.45 -20.93
N GLN A 160 9.23 5.74 -20.81
CA GLN A 160 10.24 5.67 -21.88
C GLN A 160 9.69 5.09 -23.18
N ARG A 161 8.84 4.05 -23.11
CA ARG A 161 8.15 3.50 -24.29
C ARG A 161 7.23 4.54 -24.92
N ASN A 162 6.44 5.25 -24.13
CA ASN A 162 5.54 6.30 -24.61
C ASN A 162 6.30 7.47 -25.25
N GLU A 163 7.43 7.89 -24.69
CA GLU A 163 8.28 8.91 -25.30
C GLU A 163 8.85 8.44 -26.64
N LYS A 164 9.34 7.19 -26.72
CA LYS A 164 9.86 6.61 -27.97
C LYS A 164 8.78 6.57 -29.05
N ILE A 165 7.56 6.12 -28.71
CA ILE A 165 6.41 6.12 -29.62
C ILE A 165 6.08 7.55 -30.05
N THR A 166 6.06 8.50 -29.12
CA THR A 166 5.77 9.92 -29.41
C THR A 166 6.80 10.51 -30.37
N ARG A 167 8.10 10.23 -30.16
CA ARG A 167 9.18 10.66 -31.06
C ARG A 167 9.04 10.03 -32.45
N ALA A 168 8.79 8.72 -32.50
CA ALA A 168 8.56 8.00 -33.76
C ALA A 168 7.37 8.57 -34.56
N LEU A 169 6.27 8.90 -33.89
CA LEU A 169 5.10 9.54 -34.52
C LEU A 169 5.41 10.92 -35.08
N LYS A 170 6.27 11.69 -34.40
CA LYS A 170 6.75 13.00 -34.84
C LYS A 170 7.79 12.94 -35.97
N GLY A 171 8.22 11.75 -36.41
CA GLY A 171 9.28 11.59 -37.41
C GLY A 171 10.69 11.79 -36.84
N GLU A 172 10.81 11.93 -35.52
CA GLU A 172 12.10 11.99 -34.81
C GLU A 172 12.64 10.56 -34.62
N GLY A 173 12.96 9.90 -35.73
CA GLY A 173 13.49 8.53 -35.76
C GLY A 173 15.02 8.48 -35.79
N ILE A 174 15.61 8.17 -34.64
CA ILE A 174 17.01 7.72 -34.43
C ILE A 174 18.10 8.74 -34.79
N SER A 175 18.13 9.87 -34.09
CA SER A 175 19.38 10.59 -33.85
C SER A 175 19.77 10.44 -32.40
N SER A 176 20.88 9.74 -32.16
CA SER A 176 21.64 9.71 -30.90
C SER A 176 20.96 9.08 -29.68
N GLY A 177 21.41 7.88 -29.32
CA GLY A 177 21.01 7.24 -28.08
C GLY A 177 21.83 6.03 -27.69
N GLY A 178 23.13 6.00 -27.99
CA GLY A 178 24.09 5.11 -27.35
C GLY A 178 24.84 4.13 -28.26
N LEU A 179 26.17 4.20 -28.14
CA LEU A 179 27.19 3.18 -28.39
C LEU A 179 27.82 3.09 -29.79
N ASP A 180 29.00 3.73 -29.88
CA ASP A 180 30.26 3.19 -30.40
C ASP A 180 30.17 2.21 -31.58
N SER A 181 30.24 2.75 -32.80
CA SER A 181 31.08 2.14 -33.82
C SER A 181 31.32 3.14 -34.95
N SER A 182 32.59 3.36 -35.25
CA SER A 182 33.09 3.95 -36.47
C SER A 182 32.47 3.27 -37.69
N THR A 183 31.42 3.85 -38.28
CA THR A 183 31.00 3.51 -39.64
C THR A 183 30.34 4.72 -40.27
N GLU A 184 30.69 4.95 -41.52
CA GLU A 184 30.49 6.18 -42.26
C GLU A 184 29.02 6.61 -42.38
N ASP A 185 28.86 7.92 -42.19
CA ASP A 185 27.67 8.73 -42.39
C ASP A 185 27.03 8.49 -43.77
N VAL A 186 25.98 7.68 -43.81
CA VAL A 186 24.97 7.76 -44.87
C VAL A 186 23.84 8.61 -44.32
N SER A 187 23.91 9.91 -44.63
CA SER A 187 22.86 10.90 -44.37
C SER A 187 21.55 10.47 -45.04
N MET A 188 20.77 9.64 -44.33
CA MET A 188 19.36 9.47 -44.59
C MET A 188 18.67 10.72 -44.05
N GLY A 189 18.08 11.51 -44.95
CA GLY A 189 17.35 12.73 -44.60
C GLY A 189 16.24 12.50 -43.56
N PRO A 190 15.65 13.58 -43.01
CA PRO A 190 14.66 13.48 -41.93
C PRO A 190 13.56 12.50 -42.30
N ILE A 191 13.38 11.46 -41.48
CA ILE A 191 12.28 10.50 -41.66
C ILE A 191 10.99 11.30 -41.51
N PRO A 192 10.14 11.41 -42.55
CA PRO A 192 8.94 12.22 -42.49
C PRO A 192 8.04 11.71 -41.36
N SER A 193 7.46 12.65 -40.60
CA SER A 193 6.51 12.30 -39.55
C SER A 193 5.36 11.46 -40.12
N LEU A 194 4.75 10.60 -39.30
CA LEU A 194 3.63 9.77 -39.78
C LEU A 194 2.51 10.65 -40.39
N ASP A 195 2.30 11.84 -39.82
CA ASP A 195 1.35 12.83 -40.32
C ASP A 195 1.75 13.38 -41.71
N GLU A 196 3.03 13.70 -41.92
CA GLU A 196 3.52 14.11 -43.24
C GLU A 196 3.44 13.00 -44.28
N GLY A 197 3.77 11.76 -43.89
CA GLY A 197 3.63 10.59 -44.76
C GLY A 197 2.19 10.35 -45.19
N VAL A 198 1.24 10.43 -44.25
CA VAL A 198 -0.20 10.32 -44.53
C VAL A 198 -0.69 11.46 -45.41
N LYS A 199 -0.26 12.70 -45.15
CA LYS A 199 -0.61 13.87 -45.97
C LYS A 199 -0.09 13.72 -47.40
N ALA A 200 1.16 13.31 -47.58
CA ALA A 200 1.76 13.09 -48.90
C ALA A 200 1.00 12.01 -49.69
N LEU A 201 0.68 10.88 -49.04
CA LEU A 201 -0.07 9.80 -49.67
C LEU A 201 -1.49 10.22 -50.07
N ASN A 202 -2.15 11.05 -49.26
CA ASN A 202 -3.46 11.61 -49.56
C ASN A 202 -3.43 12.55 -50.77
N VAL A 203 -2.41 13.42 -50.87
CA VAL A 203 -2.22 14.28 -52.05
C VAL A 203 -2.04 13.44 -53.31
N GLU A 204 -1.21 12.41 -53.26
CA GLU A 204 -1.00 11.51 -54.41
C GLU A 204 -2.27 10.74 -54.78
N LEU A 205 -3.04 10.26 -53.80
CA LEU A 205 -4.34 9.64 -54.08
C LEU A 205 -5.31 10.64 -54.73
N GLN A 206 -5.30 11.90 -54.31
CA GLN A 206 -6.15 12.93 -54.92
C GLN A 206 -5.73 13.28 -56.35
N THR A 207 -4.43 13.32 -56.66
CA THR A 207 -3.95 13.56 -58.04
C THR A 207 -4.32 12.39 -58.95
N GLN A 208 -4.13 11.15 -58.49
CA GLN A 208 -4.51 9.95 -59.22
C GLN A 208 -6.02 9.87 -59.45
N ASN A 209 -6.83 10.17 -58.43
CA ASN A 209 -8.29 10.24 -58.57
C ASN A 209 -8.73 11.28 -59.60
N LYS A 210 -8.12 12.48 -59.60
CA LYS A 210 -8.38 13.51 -60.62
C LYS A 210 -8.03 13.01 -62.02
N LYS A 211 -6.88 12.34 -62.19
CA LYS A 211 -6.43 11.78 -63.47
C LYS A 211 -7.40 10.71 -63.98
N ILE A 212 -7.79 9.77 -63.13
CA ILE A 212 -8.76 8.71 -63.45
C ILE A 212 -10.12 9.33 -63.83
N SER A 213 -10.59 10.32 -63.06
CA SER A 213 -11.84 11.02 -63.37
C SER A 213 -11.79 11.71 -64.74
N ALA A 214 -10.67 12.33 -65.11
CA ALA A 214 -10.50 12.96 -66.41
C ALA A 214 -10.50 11.93 -67.57
N GLN A 215 -9.81 10.80 -67.38
CA GLN A 215 -9.80 9.70 -68.35
C GLN A 215 -11.19 9.08 -68.54
N ASN A 216 -11.94 8.86 -67.45
CA ASN A 216 -13.32 8.39 -67.52
C ASN A 216 -14.21 9.36 -68.31
N LEU A 217 -14.08 10.67 -68.05
CA LEU A 217 -14.84 11.68 -68.80
C LEU A 217 -14.52 11.66 -70.30
N ASP A 218 -13.24 11.53 -70.67
CA ASP A 218 -12.83 11.43 -72.07
C ASP A 218 -13.37 10.16 -72.74
N LEU A 219 -13.28 9.02 -72.06
CA LEU A 219 -13.85 7.76 -72.55
C LEU A 219 -15.37 7.84 -72.73
N HIS A 220 -16.10 8.44 -71.78
CA HIS A 220 -17.55 8.66 -71.92
C HIS A 220 -17.88 9.55 -73.12
N LYS A 221 -17.11 10.63 -73.36
CA LYS A 221 -17.28 11.49 -74.54
C LYS A 221 -17.05 10.70 -75.84
N LYS A 222 -15.97 9.93 -75.93
CA LYS A 222 -15.65 9.09 -77.09
C LYS A 222 -16.71 8.02 -77.33
N HIS A 223 -17.16 7.35 -76.27
CA HIS A 223 -18.23 6.37 -76.33
C HIS A 223 -19.52 7.01 -76.86
N HIS A 224 -19.93 8.16 -76.31
CA HIS A 224 -21.11 8.88 -76.78
C HIS A 224 -21.03 9.24 -78.27
N VAL A 225 -19.90 9.79 -78.73
CA VAL A 225 -19.67 10.08 -80.15
C VAL A 225 -19.75 8.81 -81.00
N MET A 226 -19.18 7.70 -80.53
CA MET A 226 -19.24 6.42 -81.23
C MET A 226 -20.67 5.88 -81.30
N SER A 227 -21.44 5.93 -80.21
CA SER A 227 -22.86 5.55 -80.18
C SER A 227 -23.69 6.39 -81.16
N LEU A 228 -23.45 7.70 -81.24
CA LEU A 228 -24.12 8.56 -82.23
C LEU A 228 -23.77 8.17 -83.67
N LYS A 229 -22.49 7.85 -83.95
CA LYS A 229 -22.06 7.38 -85.27
C LYS A 229 -22.71 6.05 -85.64
N VAL A 230 -22.75 5.09 -84.72
CA VAL A 230 -23.41 3.79 -84.92
C VAL A 230 -24.90 3.97 -85.15
N SER A 231 -25.58 4.79 -84.34
CA SER A 231 -27.00 5.08 -84.53
C SER A 231 -27.27 5.69 -85.91
N LYS A 232 -26.46 6.66 -86.37
CA LYS A 232 -26.60 7.21 -87.74
C LYS A 232 -26.40 6.15 -88.83
N ALA A 233 -25.43 5.25 -88.67
CA ALA A 233 -25.17 4.19 -89.65
C ALA A 233 -26.27 3.11 -89.70
N ILE A 234 -27.07 2.96 -88.64
CA ILE A 234 -28.21 2.02 -88.60
C ILE A 234 -29.46 2.60 -89.30
N TYR A 235 -29.57 3.92 -89.42
CA TYR A 235 -30.70 4.61 -90.07
C TYR A 235 -30.41 5.06 -91.51
N THR A 236 -29.28 4.64 -92.09
CA THR A 236 -28.90 4.83 -93.51
C THR A 236 -28.80 3.49 -94.21
#